data_AF-A0A841V831-F1
#
_entry.id   AF-A0A841V831-F1
#
_cell.length_a   1.000
_cell.length_b   1.000
_cell.length_c   1.000
_cell.angle_alpha   90.00
_cell.angle_beta   90.00
_cell.angle_gamma   90.00
#
_symmetry.space_group_name_H-M   'P 1'
#
loop_
_entity.id
_entity.type
_entity.pdbx_description
1 polymer ?
#
loop_
_entity_poly.entity_id
_entity_poly.type
_entity_poly.pdbx_seq_one_letter_code
_entity_poly.pdbx_strand_id
1 'polypeptide(L)'
;GNEADKAVFGKIATEFKNQVDFDSLMVSDSAIYTKDNLKLMKEIRWLSRVPLTIKAAQELVDSISEKELLPSERIGYSWVEKSNNYGGIEQRWLLVESQARLESDLKKLEKRIEQEKKTALEKIRQISGREFENRAVALEITKGLSDSLKYHQLTEIKVNPVLLDPKESKAKSKDKSPSQVYKVQTTLELDTQAIEVLHKRAGRFVLATNDLDKKRLTSEGILKKYKEQQAPERGFSFLKDPLFFADSIFLKSPHRIEVMALLMGLCLLVYTIGQRQLRLSLKQQETGVKNQLGKLTDQPTLRWIFQGFQGIHLLIIQGTQKISNLTDERR
;
A
#
# COMPACT_ATOMS: atom_id res chain seq x y z
N GLY A 1 -10.44 -10.76 -8.66
CA GLY A 1 -10.73 -9.58 -7.83
C GLY A 1 -10.28 -8.31 -8.52
N ASN A 2 -8.97 -8.03 -8.54
CA ASN A 2 -8.46 -6.67 -8.74
C ASN A 2 -8.58 -6.00 -10.13
N GLU A 3 -8.80 -6.74 -11.23
CA GLU A 3 -8.97 -6.11 -12.56
C GLU A 3 -10.39 -5.60 -12.80
N ALA A 4 -11.40 -6.29 -12.27
CA ALA A 4 -12.79 -5.88 -12.41
C ALA A 4 -13.05 -4.58 -11.63
N ASP A 5 -12.51 -4.46 -10.41
CA ASP A 5 -12.72 -3.29 -9.55
C ASP A 5 -12.20 -2.00 -10.20
N LYS A 6 -11.03 -2.05 -10.84
CA LYS A 6 -10.43 -0.89 -11.53
C LYS A 6 -11.27 -0.37 -12.69
N ALA A 7 -12.00 -1.24 -13.39
CA ALA A 7 -12.83 -0.84 -14.53
C ALA A 7 -14.15 -0.19 -14.12
N VAL A 8 -14.60 -0.41 -12.89
CA VAL A 8 -15.93 0.02 -12.41
C VAL A 8 -15.85 1.35 -11.64
N PHE A 9 -14.71 1.66 -11.01
CA PHE A 9 -14.59 2.88 -10.17
C PHE A 9 -14.89 4.18 -10.91
N GLY A 10 -14.47 4.33 -12.17
CA GLY A 10 -14.76 5.54 -12.94
C GLY A 10 -16.26 5.76 -13.11
N LYS A 11 -17.02 4.70 -13.40
CA LYS A 11 -18.49 4.76 -13.54
C LYS A 11 -19.17 5.12 -12.22
N ILE A 12 -18.76 4.47 -11.13
CA ILE A 12 -19.31 4.74 -9.78
C ILE A 12 -19.09 6.22 -9.41
N ALA A 13 -17.91 6.77 -9.67
CA ALA A 13 -17.60 8.17 -9.36
C ALA A 13 -18.51 9.14 -10.14
N THR A 14 -18.73 8.87 -11.44
CA THR A 14 -19.62 9.67 -12.28
C THR A 14 -21.09 9.56 -11.84
N GLU A 15 -21.57 8.35 -11.58
CA GLU A 15 -22.94 8.11 -11.07
C GLU A 15 -23.17 8.82 -9.73
N PHE A 16 -22.21 8.73 -8.81
CA PHE A 16 -22.26 9.43 -7.53
C PHE A 16 -22.31 10.95 -7.72
N LYS A 17 -21.50 11.51 -8.63
CA LYS A 17 -21.53 12.96 -8.90
C LYS A 17 -22.88 13.42 -9.44
N ASN A 18 -23.53 12.64 -10.30
CA ASN A 18 -24.84 12.97 -10.84
C ASN A 18 -25.95 12.98 -9.77
N GLN A 19 -25.77 12.24 -8.68
CA GLN A 19 -26.73 12.14 -7.58
C GLN A 19 -26.53 13.23 -6.52
N VAL A 20 -25.43 14.00 -6.59
CA VAL A 20 -24.95 14.81 -5.47
C VAL A 20 -24.45 16.18 -5.93
N ASP A 21 -25.18 17.23 -5.53
CA ASP A 21 -24.85 18.62 -5.84
C ASP A 21 -24.00 19.29 -4.75
N PHE A 22 -22.76 18.82 -4.60
CA PHE A 22 -21.73 19.60 -3.91
C PHE A 22 -20.39 19.55 -4.66
N ASP A 23 -19.67 20.67 -4.62
CA ASP A 23 -18.31 20.76 -5.14
C ASP A 23 -17.35 20.08 -4.16
N SER A 24 -16.75 18.97 -4.59
CA SER A 24 -15.87 18.15 -3.73
C SER A 24 -14.64 17.67 -4.45
N LEU A 25 -13.57 17.49 -3.66
CA LEU A 25 -12.35 16.82 -4.07
C LEU A 25 -12.45 15.35 -3.68
N MET A 26 -12.53 14.47 -4.67
CA MET A 26 -12.49 13.03 -4.45
C MET A 26 -11.05 12.58 -4.19
N VAL A 27 -10.77 11.98 -3.03
CA VAL A 27 -9.44 11.47 -2.69
C VAL A 27 -9.46 9.94 -2.76
N SER A 28 -8.55 9.35 -3.53
CA SER A 28 -8.51 7.90 -3.75
C SER A 28 -7.09 7.33 -3.80
N ASP A 29 -7.00 6.00 -3.74
CA ASP A 29 -5.75 5.28 -3.89
C ASP A 29 -5.32 5.14 -5.35
N SER A 30 -4.23 4.43 -5.60
CA SER A 30 -3.69 4.27 -6.95
C SER A 30 -4.53 3.41 -7.90
N ALA A 31 -5.56 2.72 -7.42
CA ALA A 31 -6.38 1.85 -8.26
C ALA A 31 -7.28 2.65 -9.21
N ILE A 32 -7.71 3.85 -8.79
CA ILE A 32 -8.54 4.72 -9.64
C ILE A 32 -7.74 5.37 -10.77
N TYR A 33 -6.41 5.43 -10.65
CA TYR A 33 -5.53 6.13 -11.56
C TYR A 33 -5.22 5.30 -12.82
N THR A 34 -6.18 5.21 -13.73
CA THR A 34 -6.05 4.59 -15.06
C THR A 34 -6.49 5.58 -16.14
N LYS A 35 -5.96 5.46 -17.36
CA LYS A 35 -6.33 6.39 -18.45
C LYS A 35 -7.85 6.48 -18.67
N ASP A 36 -8.54 5.35 -18.59
CA ASP A 36 -9.99 5.29 -18.85
C ASP A 36 -10.79 5.91 -17.71
N ASN A 37 -10.45 5.61 -16.46
CA ASN A 37 -11.11 6.23 -15.31
C ASN A 37 -10.88 7.74 -15.26
N LEU A 38 -9.65 8.20 -15.55
CA LEU A 38 -9.36 9.62 -15.56
C LEU A 38 -10.21 10.37 -16.60
N LYS A 39 -10.44 9.78 -17.78
CA LYS A 39 -11.33 10.35 -18.80
C LYS A 39 -12.78 10.45 -18.32
N LEU A 40 -13.28 9.42 -17.64
CA LEU A 40 -14.65 9.42 -17.08
C LEU A 40 -14.83 10.48 -15.99
N MET A 41 -13.78 10.76 -15.23
CA MET A 41 -13.80 11.70 -14.09
C MET A 41 -13.28 13.09 -14.46
N LYS A 42 -13.27 13.47 -15.75
CA LYS A 42 -12.72 14.76 -16.20
C LYS A 42 -13.40 15.97 -15.53
N GLU A 43 -14.70 15.86 -15.27
CA GLU A 43 -15.53 16.91 -14.67
C GLU A 43 -15.54 16.87 -13.13
N ILE A 44 -14.95 15.83 -12.53
CA ILE A 44 -14.88 15.66 -11.08
C ILE A 44 -13.48 16.04 -10.62
N ARG A 45 -13.36 16.86 -9.57
CA ARG A 45 -12.05 17.14 -8.98
C ARG A 45 -11.57 15.92 -8.21
N TRP A 46 -10.36 15.45 -8.50
CA TRP A 46 -9.80 14.26 -7.87
C TRP A 46 -8.37 14.47 -7.41
N LEU A 47 -7.98 13.69 -6.41
CA LEU A 47 -6.64 13.57 -5.88
C LEU A 47 -6.36 12.06 -5.71
N SER A 48 -5.33 11.57 -6.38
CA SER A 48 -5.00 10.15 -6.38
C SER A 48 -3.51 9.89 -6.30
N ARG A 49 -3.13 8.74 -5.77
CA ARG A 49 -1.75 8.24 -5.92
C ARG A 49 -1.51 7.78 -7.36
N VAL A 50 -0.35 8.11 -7.91
CA VAL A 50 0.07 7.60 -9.22
C VAL A 50 0.86 6.30 -9.02
N PRO A 51 0.48 5.19 -9.68
CA PRO A 51 1.24 3.96 -9.65
C PRO A 51 2.64 4.13 -10.26
N LEU A 52 3.67 3.61 -9.58
CA LEU A 52 5.03 3.51 -10.13
C LEU A 52 5.18 2.42 -11.21
N THR A 53 4.08 1.86 -11.71
CA THR A 53 4.07 1.05 -12.94
C THR A 53 4.02 1.92 -14.19
N ILE A 54 3.69 3.21 -14.06
CA ILE A 54 3.66 4.15 -15.17
C ILE A 54 5.07 4.69 -15.42
N LYS A 55 5.57 4.56 -16.66
CA LYS A 55 6.92 5.01 -17.05
C LYS A 55 7.20 6.47 -16.70
N ALA A 56 6.28 7.38 -17.04
CA ALA A 56 6.41 8.80 -16.70
C ALA A 56 6.52 9.06 -15.18
N ALA A 57 5.92 8.21 -14.33
CA ALA A 57 6.05 8.32 -12.88
C ALA A 57 7.42 7.82 -12.40
N GLN A 58 7.95 6.76 -13.01
CA GLN A 58 9.31 6.29 -12.75
C GLN A 58 10.34 7.34 -13.15
N GLU A 59 10.22 7.87 -14.37
CA GLU A 59 11.09 8.93 -14.90
C GLU A 59 11.10 10.16 -13.99
N LEU A 60 9.93 10.61 -13.50
CA LEU A 60 9.86 11.73 -12.57
C LEU A 60 10.61 11.44 -11.25
N VAL A 61 10.44 10.25 -10.69
CA VAL A 61 11.08 9.89 -9.40
C VAL A 61 12.59 9.76 -9.58
N ASP A 62 13.03 9.23 -10.71
CA ASP A 62 14.43 8.99 -11.03
C ASP A 62 15.16 10.25 -11.47
N SER A 63 14.49 11.22 -12.09
CA SER A 63 15.13 12.46 -12.55
C SER A 63 15.38 13.45 -11.42
N ILE A 64 14.47 13.50 -10.43
CA ILE A 64 14.52 14.52 -9.37
C ILE A 64 15.60 14.19 -8.34
N SER A 65 16.45 15.18 -8.08
CA SER A 65 17.44 15.13 -6.99
C SER A 65 16.83 15.52 -5.65
N GLU A 66 17.41 15.04 -4.55
CA GLU A 66 16.95 15.38 -3.19
C GLU A 66 16.98 16.90 -2.91
N LYS A 67 17.90 17.62 -3.56
CA LYS A 67 18.07 19.08 -3.42
C LYS A 67 16.92 19.88 -4.03
N GLU A 68 16.16 19.29 -4.95
CA GLU A 68 15.00 19.94 -5.57
C GLU A 68 13.73 19.81 -4.72
N LEU A 69 13.75 18.97 -3.68
CA LEU A 69 12.62 18.79 -2.79
C LEU A 69 12.52 19.94 -1.81
N LEU A 70 11.33 20.55 -1.75
CA LEU A 70 10.99 21.57 -0.77
C LEU A 70 10.52 20.89 0.52
N PRO A 71 10.95 21.36 1.70
CA PRO A 71 10.45 20.83 2.96
C PRO A 71 8.95 21.10 3.10
N SER A 72 8.22 20.12 3.63
CA SER A 72 6.79 20.29 3.94
C SER A 72 6.58 20.92 5.31
N GLU A 73 5.43 21.58 5.50
CA GLU A 73 4.93 21.95 6.83
C GLU A 73 4.80 20.72 7.75
N ARG A 74 4.57 19.54 7.16
CA ARG A 74 4.50 18.28 7.91
C ARG A 74 5.89 17.69 8.12
N ILE A 75 6.30 17.59 9.38
CA ILE A 75 7.59 17.02 9.79
C ILE A 75 7.83 15.65 9.13
N GLY A 76 9.02 15.48 8.53
CA GLY A 76 9.44 14.25 7.87
C GLY A 76 8.88 14.05 6.46
N TYR A 77 8.37 15.11 5.83
CA TYR A 77 7.94 15.12 4.44
C TYR A 77 8.61 16.25 3.67
N SER A 78 8.88 15.98 2.39
CA SER A 78 9.34 16.96 1.42
C SER A 78 8.68 16.66 0.07
N TRP A 79 8.60 17.66 -0.81
CA TRP A 79 7.90 17.50 -2.08
C TRP A 79 8.43 18.40 -3.18
N VAL A 80 8.13 18.02 -4.43
CA VAL A 80 8.28 18.88 -5.60
C VAL A 80 7.05 18.72 -6.50
N GLU A 81 6.59 19.83 -7.06
CA GLU A 81 5.46 19.85 -7.98
C GLU A 81 5.92 19.96 -9.43
N LYS A 82 5.33 19.16 -10.31
CA LYS A 82 5.49 19.22 -11.77
C LYS A 82 4.14 19.09 -12.46
N SER A 83 4.01 19.67 -13.64
CA SER A 83 2.83 19.46 -14.50
C SER A 83 3.00 18.21 -15.36
N ASN A 84 1.92 17.49 -15.62
CA ASN A 84 1.89 16.33 -16.50
C ASN A 84 0.57 16.28 -17.28
N ASN A 85 0.55 15.60 -18.43
CA ASN A 85 -0.63 15.37 -19.25
C ASN A 85 -0.85 13.87 -19.49
N TYR A 86 -1.04 13.12 -18.40
CA TYR A 86 -1.26 11.67 -18.48
C TYR A 86 -2.71 11.36 -18.85
N GLY A 87 -2.93 10.57 -19.91
CA GLY A 87 -4.29 10.20 -20.33
C GLY A 87 -5.04 11.31 -21.08
N GLY A 88 -4.35 12.36 -21.52
CA GLY A 88 -4.95 13.50 -22.24
C GLY A 88 -5.64 14.51 -21.32
N ILE A 89 -5.31 14.50 -20.03
CA ILE A 89 -5.83 15.40 -19.02
C ILE A 89 -4.65 16.09 -18.36
N GLU A 90 -4.65 17.42 -18.36
CA GLU A 90 -3.69 18.23 -17.62
C GLU A 90 -3.84 18.03 -16.12
N GLN A 91 -2.70 17.81 -15.48
CA GLN A 91 -2.63 17.42 -14.08
C GLN A 91 -1.42 18.06 -13.42
N ARG A 92 -1.54 18.26 -12.11
CA ARG A 92 -0.42 18.55 -11.22
C ARG A 92 0.01 17.27 -10.55
N TRP A 93 1.28 16.92 -10.70
CA TRP A 93 1.94 15.82 -10.03
C TRP A 93 2.80 16.36 -8.91
N LEU A 94 2.58 15.86 -7.69
CA LEU A 94 3.36 16.15 -6.51
C LEU A 94 4.18 14.90 -6.17
N LEU A 95 5.48 14.94 -6.45
CA LEU A 95 6.41 13.94 -5.94
C LEU A 95 6.65 14.25 -4.46
N VAL A 96 6.36 13.28 -3.60
CA VAL A 96 6.50 13.40 -2.15
C VAL A 96 7.50 12.37 -1.67
N GLU A 97 8.43 12.81 -0.83
CA GLU A 97 9.31 11.95 -0.07
C GLU A 97 8.88 11.93 1.40
N SER A 98 8.94 10.75 2.01
CA SER A 98 8.55 10.55 3.40
C SER A 98 9.64 9.80 4.14
N GLN A 99 10.20 10.41 5.17
CA GLN A 99 11.29 9.85 5.96
C GLN A 99 10.91 8.50 6.59
N ALA A 100 9.70 8.41 7.16
CA ALA A 100 9.19 7.16 7.74
C ALA A 100 9.03 6.04 6.70
N ARG A 101 8.66 6.38 5.46
CA ARG A 101 8.58 5.39 4.37
C ARG A 101 9.97 5.02 3.85
N LEU A 102 10.89 5.98 3.74
CA LEU A 102 12.28 5.75 3.36
C LEU A 102 12.89 4.67 4.26
N GLU A 103 12.82 4.85 5.58
CA GLU A 103 13.34 3.86 6.54
C GLU A 103 12.66 2.48 6.41
N SER A 104 11.33 2.46 6.21
CA SER A 104 10.59 1.21 6.06
C SER A 104 10.93 0.48 4.76
N ASP A 105 11.07 1.22 3.66
CA ASP A 105 11.33 0.68 2.34
C ASP A 105 12.77 0.18 2.22
N LEU A 106 13.75 0.89 2.79
CA LEU A 106 15.14 0.45 2.86
C LEU A 106 15.29 -0.87 3.65
N LYS A 107 14.67 -0.97 4.84
CA LYS A 107 14.65 -2.22 5.63
C LYS A 107 14.03 -3.38 4.87
N LYS A 108 13.01 -3.13 4.04
CA LYS A 108 12.39 -4.17 3.20
C LYS A 108 13.27 -4.53 2.01
N LEU A 109 13.95 -3.55 1.42
CA LEU A 109 14.88 -3.75 0.31
C LEU A 109 16.03 -4.64 0.74
N GLU A 110 16.69 -4.33 1.86
CA GLU A 110 17.78 -5.16 2.43
C GLU A 110 17.35 -6.61 2.63
N LYS A 111 16.17 -6.83 3.23
CA LYS A 111 15.62 -8.18 3.43
C LYS A 111 15.40 -8.92 2.11
N ARG A 112 14.93 -8.23 1.07
CA ARG A 112 14.69 -8.84 -0.27
C ARG A 112 15.99 -9.15 -1.00
N ILE A 113 16.99 -8.28 -0.90
CA ILE A 113 18.33 -8.51 -1.44
C ILE A 113 18.92 -9.77 -0.80
N GLU A 114 18.89 -9.88 0.52
CA GLU A 114 19.44 -11.05 1.22
C GLU A 114 18.68 -12.35 0.92
N GLN A 115 17.35 -12.28 0.79
CA GLN A 115 16.54 -13.43 0.37
C GLN A 115 16.86 -13.88 -1.06
N GLU A 116 16.94 -12.95 -2.01
CA GLU A 116 17.29 -13.26 -3.40
C GLU A 116 18.69 -13.87 -3.47
N LYS A 117 19.67 -13.29 -2.76
CA LYS A 117 21.04 -13.81 -2.68
C LYS A 117 21.09 -15.28 -2.27
N LYS A 118 20.37 -15.66 -1.21
CA LYS A 118 20.32 -17.06 -0.75
C LYS A 118 19.77 -17.99 -1.82
N THR A 119 18.63 -17.62 -2.42
CA THR A 119 18.00 -18.43 -3.48
C THR A 119 18.85 -18.50 -4.75
N ALA A 120 19.55 -17.42 -5.09
CA ALA A 120 20.43 -17.35 -6.25
C ALA A 120 21.67 -18.24 -6.05
N LEU A 121 22.30 -18.20 -4.87
CA LEU A 121 23.43 -19.06 -4.52
C LEU A 121 23.06 -20.54 -4.55
N GLU A 122 21.88 -20.92 -4.07
CA GLU A 122 21.37 -22.29 -4.16
C GLU A 122 21.21 -22.74 -5.61
N LYS A 123 20.60 -21.90 -6.46
CA LYS A 123 20.45 -22.20 -7.90
C LYS A 123 21.79 -22.28 -8.62
N ILE A 124 22.74 -21.39 -8.31
CA ILE A 124 24.10 -21.45 -8.85
C ILE A 124 24.77 -22.76 -8.44
N ARG A 125 24.67 -23.18 -7.17
CA ARG A 125 25.21 -24.48 -6.72
C ARG A 125 24.61 -25.65 -7.49
N GLN A 126 23.30 -25.62 -7.75
CA GLN A 126 22.62 -26.66 -8.53
C GLN A 126 23.08 -26.68 -10.00
N ILE A 127 23.22 -25.51 -10.63
CA ILE A 127 23.65 -25.39 -12.03
C ILE A 127 25.12 -25.76 -12.18
N SER A 128 26.00 -25.29 -11.29
CA SER A 128 27.43 -25.60 -11.31
C SER A 128 27.74 -27.06 -10.98
N GLY A 129 26.88 -27.72 -10.19
CA GLY A 129 26.97 -29.16 -9.90
C GLY A 129 26.44 -30.05 -11.03
N ARG A 130 25.67 -29.50 -11.97
CA ARG A 130 25.06 -30.25 -13.08
C ARG A 130 26.01 -30.36 -14.27
N GLU A 131 26.00 -31.51 -14.89
CA GLU A 131 26.68 -31.78 -16.16
C GLU A 131 25.68 -31.61 -17.31
N PHE A 132 26.07 -30.85 -18.31
CA PHE A 132 25.26 -30.57 -19.49
C PHE A 132 25.86 -31.25 -20.73
N GLU A 133 25.02 -31.89 -21.53
CA GLU A 133 25.45 -32.54 -22.78
C GLU A 133 25.79 -31.51 -23.88
N ASN A 134 25.25 -30.30 -23.77
CA ASN A 134 25.43 -29.24 -24.76
C ASN A 134 25.73 -27.90 -24.09
N ARG A 135 26.77 -27.22 -24.56
CA ARG A 135 27.15 -25.86 -24.13
C ARG A 135 26.00 -24.86 -24.28
N ALA A 136 25.20 -24.97 -25.33
CA ALA A 136 24.09 -24.05 -25.58
C ALA A 136 23.03 -24.14 -24.47
N VAL A 137 22.68 -25.35 -24.03
CA VAL A 137 21.71 -25.60 -22.96
C VAL A 137 22.22 -25.06 -21.62
N ALA A 138 23.51 -25.25 -21.34
CA ALA A 138 24.15 -24.71 -20.15
C ALA A 138 24.10 -23.17 -20.10
N LEU A 139 24.34 -22.50 -21.24
CA LEU A 139 24.25 -21.05 -21.37
C LEU A 139 22.81 -20.55 -21.23
N GLU A 140 21.83 -21.23 -21.84
CA GLU A 140 20.42 -20.83 -21.79
C GLU A 140 19.86 -20.87 -20.36
N ILE A 141 20.16 -21.94 -19.61
CA ILE A 141 19.74 -22.06 -18.20
C ILE A 141 20.39 -20.99 -17.33
N THR A 142 21.69 -20.72 -17.55
CA THR A 142 22.42 -19.69 -16.82
C THR A 142 21.90 -18.30 -17.14
N LYS A 143 21.56 -18.03 -18.40
CA LYS A 143 20.93 -16.78 -18.83
C LYS A 143 19.54 -16.61 -18.22
N GLY A 144 18.72 -17.67 -18.21
CA GLY A 144 17.42 -17.66 -17.54
C GLY A 144 17.52 -17.37 -16.05
N LEU A 145 18.58 -17.84 -15.38
CA LEU A 145 18.87 -17.42 -14.00
C LEU A 145 19.21 -15.94 -13.93
N SER A 146 20.13 -15.46 -14.76
CA SER A 146 20.54 -14.04 -14.82
C SER A 146 19.34 -13.11 -15.03
N ASP A 147 18.46 -13.43 -15.98
CA ASP A 147 17.28 -12.63 -16.33
C ASP A 147 16.23 -12.62 -15.20
N SER A 148 16.27 -13.61 -14.29
CA SER A 148 15.36 -13.70 -13.15
C SER A 148 15.79 -12.89 -11.93
N LEU A 149 17.06 -12.51 -11.83
CA LEU A 149 17.62 -11.76 -10.71
C LEU A 149 17.30 -10.27 -10.84
N LYS A 150 16.90 -9.64 -9.74
CA LYS A 150 16.53 -8.22 -9.72
C LYS A 150 17.54 -7.33 -9.01
N TYR A 151 18.32 -7.89 -8.09
CA TYR A 151 19.27 -7.16 -7.25
C TYR A 151 20.71 -7.64 -7.43
N HIS A 152 20.91 -8.74 -8.17
CA HIS A 152 22.19 -9.36 -8.40
C HIS A 152 22.39 -9.61 -9.88
N GLN A 153 23.65 -9.70 -10.28
CA GLN A 153 24.05 -10.07 -11.63
C GLN A 153 25.04 -11.23 -11.58
N LEU A 154 25.03 -12.05 -12.64
CA LEU A 154 26.00 -13.11 -12.80
C LEU A 154 27.20 -12.58 -13.58
N THR A 155 28.37 -12.63 -12.95
CA THR A 155 29.64 -12.31 -13.60
C THR A 155 30.43 -13.57 -13.90
N GLU A 156 31.43 -13.45 -14.78
CA GLU A 156 32.37 -14.52 -15.11
C GLU A 156 31.75 -15.86 -15.55
N ILE A 157 30.68 -15.83 -16.36
CA ILE A 157 30.03 -17.05 -16.84
C ILE A 157 30.98 -17.84 -17.74
N LYS A 158 31.57 -18.90 -17.19
CA LYS A 158 32.48 -19.83 -17.89
C LYS A 158 31.79 -21.18 -18.04
N VAL A 159 31.79 -21.71 -19.26
CA VAL A 159 31.27 -23.05 -19.56
C VAL A 159 32.45 -23.91 -20.01
N ASN A 160 32.94 -24.74 -19.10
CA ASN A 160 34.16 -25.53 -19.32
C ASN A 160 33.78 -26.96 -19.73
N PRO A 161 34.41 -27.53 -20.78
CA PRO A 161 34.27 -28.93 -21.11
C PRO A 161 35.03 -29.79 -20.08
N VAL A 162 34.39 -30.84 -19.59
CA VAL A 162 34.94 -31.86 -18.72
C VAL A 162 34.88 -33.19 -19.47
N LEU A 163 36.01 -33.89 -19.51
CA LEU A 163 36.08 -35.23 -20.10
C LEU A 163 35.59 -36.23 -19.06
N LEU A 164 34.61 -37.07 -19.44
CA LEU A 164 34.14 -38.16 -18.60
C LEU A 164 35.23 -39.23 -18.43
N ASP A 165 35.40 -39.71 -17.21
CA ASP A 165 36.39 -40.76 -16.90
C ASP A 165 36.05 -42.08 -17.64
N PRO A 166 37.06 -42.85 -18.09
CA PRO A 166 36.86 -44.11 -18.82
C PRO A 166 36.10 -45.21 -18.06
N LYS A 167 35.86 -45.04 -16.75
CA LYS A 167 35.16 -46.03 -15.90
C LYS A 167 33.64 -45.90 -15.93
N GLU A 168 33.09 -44.71 -16.21
CA GLU A 168 31.63 -44.50 -16.32
C GLU A 168 31.10 -44.67 -17.75
N SER A 169 31.95 -44.41 -18.75
CA SER A 169 31.63 -44.61 -20.18
C SER A 169 31.38 -46.09 -20.57
N LYS A 170 31.82 -47.06 -19.75
CA LYS A 170 31.59 -48.49 -20.03
C LYS A 170 30.13 -48.94 -19.79
N ALA A 171 29.32 -48.16 -19.06
CA ALA A 171 27.92 -48.52 -18.81
C ALA A 171 26.97 -48.06 -19.92
N LYS A 172 27.40 -47.14 -20.81
CA LYS A 172 26.56 -46.63 -21.90
C LYS A 172 27.35 -46.54 -23.20
N SER A 173 27.09 -47.53 -24.06
CA SER A 173 27.44 -47.62 -25.50
C SER A 173 28.84 -48.12 -25.89
N LYS A 174 28.84 -49.19 -26.69
CA LYS A 174 29.93 -49.61 -27.56
C LYS A 174 29.96 -48.67 -28.78
N ASP A 175 30.44 -47.44 -28.63
CA ASP A 175 31.06 -46.73 -29.76
C ASP A 175 31.91 -45.55 -29.29
N LYS A 176 33.04 -45.35 -29.98
CA LYS A 176 34.15 -44.51 -29.55
C LYS A 176 33.92 -43.02 -29.87
N SER A 177 33.61 -42.24 -28.84
CA SER A 177 34.10 -40.86 -28.68
C SER A 177 33.94 -40.43 -27.22
N PRO A 178 34.87 -39.65 -26.62
CA PRO A 178 34.67 -39.13 -25.28
C PRO A 178 33.44 -38.22 -25.30
N SER A 179 32.39 -38.60 -24.60
CA SER A 179 31.25 -37.73 -24.33
C SER A 179 31.76 -36.52 -23.54
N GLN A 180 31.92 -35.38 -24.21
CA GLN A 180 32.26 -34.11 -23.57
C GLN A 180 31.02 -33.61 -22.84
N VAL A 181 31.12 -33.43 -21.53
CA VAL A 181 30.09 -32.77 -20.73
C VAL A 181 30.55 -31.38 -20.36
N TYR A 182 29.63 -30.46 -20.18
CA TYR A 182 29.94 -29.06 -19.85
C TYR A 182 29.51 -28.76 -18.41
N LYS A 183 30.39 -28.09 -17.66
CA LYS A 183 30.08 -27.53 -16.34
C LYS A 183 30.12 -26.01 -16.41
N VAL A 184 29.20 -25.37 -15.70
CA VAL A 184 29.12 -23.91 -15.61
C VAL A 184 29.82 -23.46 -14.33
N GLN A 185 30.58 -22.37 -14.41
CA GLN A 185 31.07 -21.62 -13.27
C GLN A 185 30.63 -20.17 -13.44
N THR A 186 29.99 -19.61 -12.42
CA THR A 186 29.55 -18.21 -12.39
C THR A 186 29.76 -17.63 -11.00
N THR A 187 30.03 -16.34 -10.91
CA THR A 187 30.03 -15.58 -9.66
C THR A 187 28.77 -14.74 -9.56
N LEU A 188 28.27 -14.58 -8.32
CA LEU A 188 27.12 -13.74 -8.03
C LEU A 188 27.63 -12.43 -7.43
N GLU A 189 27.34 -11.32 -8.08
CA GLU A 189 27.67 -9.97 -7.61
C GLU A 189 26.41 -9.13 -7.41
N LEU A 190 26.50 -8.10 -6.58
CA LEU A 190 25.43 -7.12 -6.42
C LEU A 190 25.35 -6.25 -7.68
N ASP A 191 24.12 -6.04 -8.17
CA ASP A 191 23.87 -5.04 -9.20
C ASP A 191 23.72 -3.67 -8.51
N THR A 192 24.86 -2.98 -8.36
CA THR A 192 24.90 -1.68 -7.68
C THR A 192 24.03 -0.64 -8.36
N GLN A 193 23.92 -0.66 -9.69
CA GLN A 193 23.12 0.29 -10.45
C GLN A 193 21.62 0.08 -10.21
N ALA A 194 21.15 -1.17 -10.28
CA ALA A 194 19.75 -1.49 -9.99
C ALA A 194 19.37 -1.15 -8.54
N ILE A 195 20.29 -1.41 -7.60
CA ILE A 195 20.10 -1.09 -6.18
C ILE A 195 20.05 0.42 -5.97
N GLU A 196 20.96 1.22 -6.55
CA GLU A 196 20.96 2.67 -6.42
C GLU A 196 19.65 3.32 -6.89
N VAL A 197 19.09 2.84 -8.00
CA VAL A 197 17.78 3.29 -8.49
C VAL A 197 16.68 3.00 -7.47
N LEU A 198 16.69 1.82 -6.84
CA LEU A 198 15.70 1.45 -5.82
C LEU A 198 15.88 2.24 -4.52
N HIS A 199 17.11 2.52 -4.12
CA HIS A 199 17.42 3.42 -3.00
C HIS A 199 16.86 4.81 -3.26
N LYS A 200 17.10 5.36 -4.45
CA LYS A 200 16.57 6.68 -4.84
C LYS A 200 15.05 6.73 -4.84
N ARG A 201 14.39 5.63 -5.20
CA ARG A 201 12.92 5.51 -5.20
C ARG A 201 12.33 5.26 -3.80
N ALA A 202 13.13 4.82 -2.83
CA ALA A 202 12.65 4.48 -1.50
C ALA A 202 12.03 5.69 -0.81
N GLY A 203 10.88 5.51 -0.14
CA GLY A 203 10.18 6.60 0.52
C GLY A 203 9.48 7.60 -0.40
N ARG A 204 9.70 7.54 -1.71
CA ARG A 204 9.10 8.43 -2.71
C ARG A 204 7.79 7.89 -3.28
N PHE A 205 6.83 8.78 -3.47
CA PHE A 205 5.56 8.47 -4.13
C PHE A 205 5.01 9.72 -4.81
N VAL A 206 4.23 9.52 -5.88
CA VAL A 206 3.64 10.62 -6.63
C VAL A 206 2.14 10.70 -6.34
N LEU A 207 1.66 11.90 -6.04
CA LEU A 207 0.24 12.25 -5.99
C LEU A 207 -0.11 13.06 -7.23
N ALA A 208 -1.30 12.88 -7.77
CA ALA A 208 -1.79 13.63 -8.91
C ALA A 208 -3.16 14.22 -8.63
N THR A 209 -3.43 15.37 -9.24
CA THR A 209 -4.75 16.01 -9.24
C THR A 209 -5.02 16.68 -10.58
N ASN A 210 -6.28 16.70 -11.02
CA ASN A 210 -6.74 17.54 -12.12
C ASN A 210 -7.09 18.98 -11.68
N ASP A 211 -6.95 19.31 -10.39
CA ASP A 211 -7.16 20.67 -9.90
C ASP A 211 -5.93 21.55 -10.17
N LEU A 212 -5.96 22.28 -11.28
CA LEU A 212 -4.87 23.16 -11.74
C LEU A 212 -4.77 24.47 -10.95
N ASP A 213 -5.79 24.82 -10.17
CA ASP A 213 -5.81 26.07 -9.40
C ASP A 213 -4.98 25.93 -8.11
N LYS A 214 -3.79 26.53 -8.12
CA LYS A 214 -2.86 26.50 -6.98
C LYS A 214 -3.37 27.27 -5.76
N LYS A 215 -4.28 28.24 -5.93
CA LYS A 215 -4.87 28.98 -4.80
C LYS A 215 -5.91 28.13 -4.10
N ARG A 216 -6.71 27.38 -4.86
CA ARG A 216 -7.75 26.49 -4.33
C ARG A 216 -7.16 25.24 -3.69
N LEU A 217 -6.16 24.63 -4.31
CA LEU A 217 -5.49 23.43 -3.79
C LEU A 217 -3.97 23.61 -3.85
N THR A 218 -3.38 24.09 -2.77
CA THR A 218 -1.92 24.25 -2.64
C THR A 218 -1.22 22.88 -2.60
N SER A 219 0.08 22.85 -2.90
CA SER A 219 0.90 21.62 -2.86
C SER A 219 0.90 20.99 -1.45
N GLU A 220 0.92 21.81 -0.40
CA GLU A 220 0.70 21.34 0.98
C GLU A 220 -0.71 20.80 1.21
N GLY A 221 -1.72 21.48 0.66
CA GLY A 221 -3.11 21.03 0.70
C GLY A 221 -3.30 19.65 0.08
N ILE A 222 -2.61 19.37 -1.04
CA ILE A 222 -2.58 18.04 -1.67
C ILE A 222 -2.09 16.98 -0.69
N LEU A 223 -0.90 17.18 -0.10
CA LEU A 223 -0.32 16.21 0.83
C LEU A 223 -1.20 16.02 2.07
N LYS A 224 -1.71 17.12 2.63
CA LYS A 224 -2.58 17.10 3.81
C LYS A 224 -3.86 16.32 3.54
N LYS A 225 -4.58 16.64 2.46
CA LYS A 225 -5.84 15.96 2.08
C LYS A 225 -5.62 14.48 1.81
N TYR A 226 -4.55 14.12 1.12
CA TYR A 226 -4.22 12.71 0.88
C TYR A 226 -3.95 11.95 2.19
N LYS A 227 -3.23 12.55 3.14
CA LYS A 227 -2.93 11.90 4.42
C LYS A 227 -4.14 11.83 5.35
N GLU A 228 -5.12 12.71 5.21
CA GLU A 228 -6.40 12.66 5.92
C GLU A 228 -7.29 11.48 5.46
N GLN A 229 -7.07 10.92 4.27
CA GLN A 229 -7.81 9.75 3.74
C GLN A 229 -7.79 8.53 4.68
N GLN A 230 -6.76 8.39 5.53
CA GLN A 230 -6.68 7.31 6.51
C GLN A 230 -7.74 7.40 7.62
N ALA A 231 -8.39 8.55 7.81
CA ALA A 231 -9.47 8.69 8.81
C ALA A 231 -10.75 7.94 8.37
N PRO A 232 -11.30 8.16 7.15
CA PRO A 232 -12.38 7.33 6.60
C PRO A 232 -12.09 5.83 6.63
N GLU A 233 -10.89 5.39 6.24
CA GLU A 233 -10.52 3.97 6.19
C GLU A 233 -10.58 3.30 7.57
N ARG A 234 -10.14 4.01 8.63
CA ARG A 234 -10.29 3.54 10.02
C ARG A 234 -11.75 3.47 10.44
N GLY A 235 -12.60 4.39 9.97
CA GLY A 235 -14.05 4.35 10.17
C GLY A 235 -14.70 3.14 9.50
N PHE A 236 -14.26 2.74 8.31
CA PHE A 236 -14.77 1.52 7.67
C PHE A 236 -14.31 0.24 8.38
N SER A 237 -13.14 0.23 9.02
CA SER A 237 -12.74 -0.90 9.87
C SER A 237 -13.70 -1.10 11.05
N PHE A 238 -14.33 -0.03 11.55
CA PHE A 238 -15.35 -0.12 12.60
C PHE A 238 -16.63 -0.79 12.10
N LEU A 239 -17.02 -0.57 10.84
CA LEU A 239 -18.16 -1.27 10.23
C LEU A 239 -17.93 -2.78 10.07
N LYS A 240 -16.66 -3.20 9.99
CA LYS A 240 -16.26 -4.62 9.93
C LYS A 240 -16.10 -5.27 11.31
N ASP A 241 -16.36 -4.54 12.40
CA ASP A 241 -16.23 -5.12 13.73
C ASP A 241 -17.38 -6.13 13.98
N PRO A 242 -17.08 -7.35 14.48
CA PRO A 242 -18.08 -8.39 14.70
C PRO A 242 -19.26 -7.95 15.57
N LEU A 243 -19.06 -6.98 16.47
CA LEU A 243 -20.14 -6.43 17.32
C LEU A 243 -21.16 -5.58 16.55
N PHE A 244 -20.87 -5.16 15.32
CA PHE A 244 -21.83 -4.52 14.41
C PHE A 244 -22.65 -5.52 13.59
N PHE A 245 -22.55 -6.83 13.90
CA PHE A 245 -23.37 -7.89 13.32
C PHE A 245 -23.24 -8.03 11.79
N ALA A 246 -22.31 -7.32 11.13
CA ALA A 246 -22.09 -7.41 9.68
C ALA A 246 -21.77 -8.85 9.24
N ASP A 247 -21.02 -9.60 10.06
CA ASP A 247 -20.70 -11.01 9.82
C ASP A 247 -21.88 -11.96 10.07
N SER A 248 -22.91 -11.52 10.79
CA SER A 248 -24.03 -12.36 11.24
C SER A 248 -25.32 -12.18 10.43
N ILE A 249 -25.39 -11.15 9.58
CA ILE A 249 -26.58 -10.85 8.78
C ILE A 249 -26.35 -11.38 7.37
N PHE A 250 -26.82 -12.60 7.10
CA PHE A 250 -26.87 -13.16 5.74
C PHE A 250 -27.88 -12.39 4.88
N LEU A 251 -27.44 -11.31 4.25
CA LEU A 251 -28.24 -10.51 3.32
C LEU A 251 -28.21 -11.16 1.93
N LYS A 252 -29.33 -11.80 1.55
CA LYS A 252 -29.46 -12.52 0.27
C LYS A 252 -29.81 -11.64 -0.93
N SER A 253 -30.25 -10.41 -0.71
CA SER A 253 -30.73 -9.51 -1.78
C SER A 253 -29.92 -8.22 -1.85
N PRO A 254 -29.55 -7.72 -3.06
CA PRO A 254 -28.82 -6.46 -3.23
C PRO A 254 -29.45 -5.27 -2.48
N HIS A 255 -30.77 -5.13 -2.57
CA HIS A 255 -31.49 -4.04 -1.89
C HIS A 255 -31.30 -4.02 -0.37
N ARG A 256 -31.35 -5.19 0.29
CA ARG A 256 -31.10 -5.25 1.75
C ARG A 256 -29.64 -4.93 2.10
N ILE A 257 -28.69 -5.26 1.22
CA ILE A 257 -27.28 -4.89 1.37
C ILE A 257 -27.13 -3.37 1.31
N GLU A 258 -27.78 -2.70 0.36
CA GLU A 258 -27.78 -1.25 0.23
C GLU A 258 -28.36 -0.55 1.47
N VAL A 259 -29.54 -0.99 1.93
CA VAL A 259 -30.20 -0.42 3.12
C VAL A 259 -29.33 -0.61 4.37
N MET A 260 -28.75 -1.80 4.54
CA MET A 260 -27.85 -2.06 5.67
C MET A 260 -26.60 -1.18 5.60
N ALA A 261 -25.99 -1.04 4.41
CA ALA A 261 -24.82 -0.19 4.21
C ALA A 261 -25.12 1.28 4.54
N LEU A 262 -26.29 1.78 4.15
CA LEU A 262 -26.75 3.13 4.49
C LEU A 262 -26.91 3.29 6.02
N LEU A 263 -27.59 2.35 6.68
CA LEU A 263 -27.80 2.40 8.12
C LEU A 263 -26.48 2.34 8.89
N MET A 264 -25.57 1.46 8.48
CA MET A 264 -24.22 1.36 9.02
C MET A 264 -23.44 2.66 8.83
N GLY A 265 -23.52 3.28 7.64
CA GLY A 265 -22.93 4.58 7.36
C GLY A 265 -23.48 5.70 8.27
N LEU A 266 -24.80 5.72 8.49
CA LEU A 266 -25.45 6.66 9.39
C LEU A 266 -24.99 6.45 10.85
N CYS A 267 -24.93 5.20 11.31
CA CYS A 267 -24.39 4.88 12.63
C CYS A 267 -22.96 5.39 12.77
N LEU A 268 -22.09 5.12 11.79
CA LEU A 268 -20.72 5.61 11.80
C LEU A 268 -20.65 7.14 11.88
N LEU A 269 -21.53 7.85 11.18
CA LEU A 269 -21.63 9.31 11.26
C LEU A 269 -21.94 9.77 12.69
N VAL A 270 -22.97 9.18 13.32
CA VAL A 270 -23.36 9.51 14.71
C VAL A 270 -22.21 9.21 15.68
N TYR A 271 -21.57 8.04 15.56
CA TYR A 271 -20.42 7.69 16.39
C TYR A 271 -19.25 8.67 16.22
N THR A 272 -18.97 9.09 14.97
CA THR A 272 -17.88 10.02 14.66
C THR A 272 -18.17 11.41 15.23
N ILE A 273 -19.40 11.90 15.11
CA ILE A 273 -19.82 13.19 15.66
C ILE A 273 -19.75 13.17 17.19
N GLY A 274 -20.32 12.14 17.83
CA GLY A 274 -20.29 12.02 19.28
C GLY A 274 -18.88 11.89 19.84
N GLN A 275 -18.01 11.11 19.18
CA GLN A 275 -16.60 11.01 19.54
C GLN A 275 -15.87 12.35 19.40
N ARG A 276 -16.13 13.10 18.31
CA ARG A 276 -15.55 14.43 18.11
C ARG A 276 -15.98 15.38 19.21
N GLN A 277 -17.27 15.43 19.52
CA GLN A 277 -17.82 16.31 20.54
C GLN A 277 -17.23 15.99 21.91
N LEU A 278 -17.18 14.71 22.28
CA LEU A 278 -16.59 14.28 23.55
C LEU A 278 -15.12 14.72 23.68
N ARG A 279 -14.31 14.48 22.65
CA ARG A 279 -12.89 14.86 22.66
C ARG A 279 -12.69 16.37 22.74
N LEU A 280 -13.55 17.14 22.08
CA LEU A 280 -13.54 18.60 22.18
C LEU A 280 -13.86 19.05 23.62
N SER A 281 -14.89 18.48 24.24
CA SER A 281 -15.26 18.80 25.62
C SER A 281 -14.16 18.41 26.62
N LEU A 282 -13.55 17.24 26.48
CA LEU A 282 -12.42 16.81 27.33
C LEU A 282 -11.23 17.75 27.20
N LYS A 283 -10.90 18.16 25.97
CA LYS A 283 -9.82 19.11 25.72
C LYS A 283 -10.11 20.50 26.29
N GLN A 284 -11.35 20.98 26.18
CA GLN A 284 -11.77 22.26 26.76
C GLN A 284 -11.72 22.26 28.30
N GLN A 285 -11.98 21.11 28.91
CA GLN A 285 -11.91 20.94 30.37
C GLN A 285 -10.53 20.50 30.87
N GLU A 286 -9.53 20.40 29.98
CA GLU A 286 -8.17 19.92 30.27
C GLU A 286 -8.14 18.60 31.07
N THR A 287 -9.13 17.74 30.81
CA THR A 287 -9.34 16.49 31.53
C THR A 287 -9.38 15.30 30.56
N GLY A 288 -9.45 14.10 31.12
CA GLY A 288 -9.50 12.85 30.35
C GLY A 288 -10.35 11.78 31.03
N VAL A 289 -10.54 10.68 30.32
CA VAL A 289 -11.15 9.47 30.88
C VAL A 289 -10.03 8.47 31.17
N LYS A 290 -10.09 7.78 32.32
CA LYS A 290 -9.09 6.76 32.68
C LYS A 290 -9.20 5.57 31.71
N ASN A 291 -8.14 5.24 30.99
CA ASN A 291 -8.08 4.05 30.15
C ASN A 291 -8.06 2.76 30.98
N GLN A 292 -8.06 1.58 30.33
CA GLN A 292 -8.00 0.27 31.00
C GLN A 292 -6.74 0.06 31.87
N LEU A 293 -5.70 0.88 31.67
CA LEU A 293 -4.46 0.91 32.45
C LEU A 293 -4.47 2.01 33.53
N GLY A 294 -5.62 2.67 33.77
CA GLY A 294 -5.80 3.73 34.74
C GLY A 294 -5.25 5.12 34.34
N LYS A 295 -4.65 5.26 33.15
CA LYS A 295 -4.08 6.53 32.66
C LYS A 295 -5.15 7.39 32.01
N LEU A 296 -5.16 8.68 32.32
CA LEU A 296 -6.05 9.65 31.68
C LEU A 296 -5.75 9.76 30.19
N THR A 297 -6.80 9.74 29.36
CA THR A 297 -6.73 10.03 27.94
C THR A 297 -7.82 11.02 27.53
N ASP A 298 -7.43 12.02 26.74
CA ASP A 298 -8.29 13.01 26.09
C ASP A 298 -8.80 12.53 24.71
N GLN A 299 -8.41 11.32 24.29
CA GLN A 299 -8.80 10.73 23.01
C GLN A 299 -9.58 9.41 23.13
N PRO A 300 -10.60 9.30 24.02
CA PRO A 300 -11.43 8.11 24.09
C PRO A 300 -12.16 7.86 22.77
N THR A 301 -12.55 6.61 22.54
CA THR A 301 -13.52 6.28 21.50
C THR A 301 -14.93 6.27 22.09
N LEU A 302 -15.93 6.74 21.32
CA LEU A 302 -17.30 6.79 21.85
C LEU A 302 -17.83 5.39 22.19
N ARG A 303 -17.39 4.37 21.46
CA ARG A 303 -17.67 2.96 21.77
C ARG A 303 -17.20 2.59 23.18
N TRP A 304 -15.96 2.90 23.54
CA TRP A 304 -15.41 2.56 24.85
C TRP A 304 -16.20 3.26 25.96
N ILE A 305 -16.57 4.51 25.74
CA ILE A 305 -17.41 5.25 26.69
C ILE A 305 -18.75 4.54 26.90
N PHE A 306 -19.44 4.15 25.83
CA PHE A 306 -20.69 3.39 25.97
C PHE A 306 -20.52 2.04 26.66
N GLN A 307 -19.39 1.35 26.46
CA GLN A 307 -19.07 0.15 27.23
C GLN A 307 -18.91 0.44 28.73
N GLY A 308 -18.34 1.59 29.09
CA GLY A 308 -18.26 2.05 30.48
C GLY A 308 -19.64 2.27 31.13
N PHE A 309 -20.64 2.64 30.32
CA PHE A 309 -22.04 2.80 30.74
C PHE A 309 -22.87 1.51 30.62
N GLN A 310 -22.31 0.40 30.11
CA GLN A 310 -23.05 -0.86 30.04
C GLN A 310 -23.39 -1.38 31.45
N GLY A 311 -24.62 -1.86 31.59
CA GLY A 311 -25.14 -2.38 32.86
C GLY A 311 -25.65 -1.30 33.82
N ILE A 312 -25.66 -0.01 33.43
CA ILE A 312 -26.41 1.01 34.18
C ILE A 312 -27.88 0.87 33.85
N HIS A 313 -28.69 0.63 34.87
CA HIS A 313 -30.13 0.43 34.73
C HIS A 313 -30.90 1.42 35.57
N LEU A 314 -31.87 2.10 34.96
CA LEU A 314 -32.88 2.85 35.69
C LEU A 314 -33.98 1.88 36.14
N LEU A 315 -34.06 1.63 37.43
CA LEU A 315 -35.07 0.81 38.08
C LEU A 315 -36.15 1.71 38.66
N ILE A 316 -37.41 1.43 38.33
CA ILE A 316 -38.56 2.10 38.94
C ILE A 316 -39.19 1.10 39.91
N ILE A 317 -39.00 1.33 41.20
CA ILE A 317 -39.58 0.49 42.27
C ILE A 317 -40.56 1.37 43.04
N GLN A 318 -41.84 0.99 43.01
CA GLN A 318 -42.92 1.71 43.72
C GLN A 318 -42.94 3.22 43.42
N GLY A 319 -42.80 3.60 42.14
CA GLY A 319 -42.79 5.01 41.72
C GLY A 319 -41.50 5.79 42.02
N THR A 320 -40.53 5.18 42.72
CA THR A 320 -39.22 5.79 43.00
C THR A 320 -38.19 5.33 41.98
N GLN A 321 -37.52 6.29 41.33
CA GLN A 321 -36.42 6.02 40.41
C GLN A 321 -35.13 5.72 41.17
N LYS A 322 -34.52 4.56 40.91
CA LYS A 322 -33.19 4.17 41.42
C LYS A 322 -32.28 3.79 40.25
N ILE A 323 -31.03 4.22 40.29
CA ILE A 323 -30.03 3.85 39.27
C ILE A 323 -29.14 2.75 39.84
N SER A 324 -29.06 1.62 39.13
CA SER A 324 -28.17 0.50 39.46
C SER A 324 -26.84 0.63 38.72
N ASN A 325 -25.74 0.16 39.33
CA ASN A 325 -24.37 0.13 38.77
C ASN A 325 -23.75 1.50 38.41
N LEU A 326 -24.20 2.57 39.06
CA LEU A 326 -23.60 3.91 38.98
C LEU A 326 -22.47 4.05 40.01
N THR A 327 -21.23 3.85 39.59
CA THR A 327 -20.03 4.09 40.41
C THR A 327 -19.56 5.55 40.29
N ASP A 328 -18.70 6.03 41.19
CA ASP A 328 -18.17 7.40 41.13
C ASP A 328 -17.39 7.69 39.84
N GLU A 329 -16.81 6.68 39.20
CA GLU A 329 -16.15 6.81 37.90
C GLU A 329 -17.12 6.89 36.71
N ARG A 330 -18.40 6.58 36.91
CA ARG A 330 -19.46 6.57 35.89
C ARG A 330 -20.48 7.69 36.09
N ARG A 331 -20.30 8.53 37.11
CA ARG A 331 -20.99 9.81 37.29
C ARG A 331 -20.36 10.88 36.42
#